data_AF-A0A353D148-F1
#
_entry.id   AF-A0A353D148-F1
#
_cell.length_a   1.000
_cell.length_b   1.000
_cell.length_c   1.000
_cell.angle_alpha   90.00
_cell.angle_beta   90.00
_cell.angle_gamma   90.00
#
_symmetry.space_group_name_H-M   'P 1'
#
loop_
_entity.id
_entity.type
_entity.pdbx_description
1 polymer ?
#
loop_
_entity_poly.entity_id
_entity_poly.type
_entity_poly.pdbx_seq_one_letter_code
_entity_poly.pdbx_strand_id
1 'polypeptide(L)' 'MRNCSFQCVYKRLDRKFGPQSWWPAESPFEVMVGAVLTQNTAWSNVEKAIDSLRAAELLDPDAIDEVVTGTLAEL' A
#
# COMPACT_ATOMS: atom_id res chain seq x y z
N MET A 1 -9.04 -5.19 38.06
CA MET A 1 -9.16 -4.48 36.75
C MET A 1 -9.41 -5.56 35.70
N ARG A 2 -10.45 -5.46 34.86
CA ARG A 2 -10.71 -6.50 33.86
C ARG A 2 -9.58 -6.47 32.83
N ASN A 3 -8.90 -7.60 32.64
CA ASN A 3 -7.95 -7.78 31.55
C ASN A 3 -8.71 -7.58 30.22
N CYS A 4 -8.55 -6.41 29.60
CA CYS A 4 -9.10 -6.13 28.29
C CYS A 4 -8.23 -6.90 27.29
N SER A 5 -8.79 -7.97 26.72
CA SER A 5 -8.13 -8.74 25.67
C SER A 5 -7.90 -7.87 24.43
N PHE A 6 -7.04 -8.33 23.51
CA PHE A 6 -6.82 -7.67 22.22
C PHE A 6 -8.13 -7.31 21.50
N GLN A 7 -9.13 -8.19 21.55
CA GLN A 7 -10.45 -7.96 20.95
C GLN A 7 -11.20 -6.78 21.57
N CYS A 8 -11.05 -6.56 22.88
CA CYS A 8 -11.67 -5.45 23.59
C CYS A 8 -11.03 -4.11 23.19
N VAL A 9 -9.72 -4.07 23.00
CA VAL A 9 -9.00 -2.89 22.48
C VAL A 9 -9.40 -2.62 21.03
N TYR A 10 -9.34 -3.65 20.17
CA TYR A 10 -9.73 -3.55 18.77
C TYR A 10 -11.15 -2.98 18.61
N LYS A 11 -12.15 -3.55 19.28
CA LYS A 11 -13.54 -3.07 19.21
C LYS A 11 -13.73 -1.62 19.66
N ARG A 12 -12.92 -1.15 20.61
CA ARG A 12 -12.97 0.26 21.06
C ARG A 12 -12.39 1.21 20.01
N LEU A 13 -11.27 0.83 19.40
CA LEU A 13 -10.65 1.61 18.32
C LEU A 13 -11.55 1.61 17.09
N ASP A 14 -12.03 0.44 16.68
CA ASP A 14 -12.95 0.27 15.55
C ASP A 14 -14.25 1.08 15.75
N ARG A 15 -14.87 1.06 16.93
CA ARG A 15 -16.05 1.90 17.21
C ARG A 15 -15.76 3.40 17.11
N LYS A 16 -14.56 3.84 17.53
CA LYS A 16 -14.21 5.26 17.58
C LYS A 16 -13.83 5.81 16.21
N PHE A 17 -13.07 5.03 15.46
CA PHE A 17 -12.47 5.47 14.20
C PHE A 17 -13.25 4.94 12.99
N GLY A 18 -13.81 3.74 13.07
CA GLY A 18 -14.48 3.07 11.95
C GLY A 18 -13.49 2.67 10.85
N PRO A 19 -13.99 2.36 9.64
CA PRO A 19 -13.15 2.13 8.48
C PRO A 19 -12.24 3.33 8.22
N GLN A 20 -10.92 3.12 8.21
CA GLN A 20 -9.95 4.20 8.07
C GLN A 20 -9.42 4.38 6.66
N SER A 21 -9.70 3.45 5.74
CA SER A 21 -9.03 3.37 4.43
C SER A 21 -7.52 3.63 4.55
N TRP A 22 -6.93 3.06 5.62
CA TRP A 22 -5.61 3.42 6.13
C TRP A 22 -4.47 3.13 5.14
N TRP A 23 -4.76 2.31 4.13
CA TRP A 23 -3.91 2.07 2.98
C TRP A 23 -4.62 2.61 1.74
N PRO A 24 -4.22 3.78 1.22
CA PRO A 24 -4.82 4.33 0.01
C PRO A 24 -4.34 3.52 -1.19
N ALA A 25 -5.23 2.77 -1.80
CA ALA A 25 -4.97 2.04 -3.04
C ALA A 25 -6.26 1.85 -3.83
N GLU A 26 -6.16 1.87 -5.15
CA GLU A 26 -7.31 1.70 -6.04
C GLU A 26 -7.53 0.23 -6.44
N SER A 27 -6.49 -0.60 -6.35
CA SER A 27 -6.53 -2.01 -6.73
C SER A 27 -5.80 -2.92 -5.73
N PRO A 28 -6.14 -4.23 -5.67
CA PRO A 28 -5.37 -5.20 -4.88
C PRO A 28 -3.90 -5.27 -5.30
N PHE A 29 -3.59 -5.06 -6.59
CA PHE A 29 -2.22 -5.10 -7.08
C PHE A 29 -1.42 -3.89 -6.58
N GLU A 30 -2.02 -2.70 -6.56
CA GLU A 30 -1.41 -1.50 -5.97
C GLU A 30 -1.11 -1.70 -4.47
N VAL A 31 -2.00 -2.38 -3.72
CA VAL A 31 -1.72 -2.78 -2.32
C VAL A 31 -0.46 -3.65 -2.23
N MET A 32 -0.31 -4.62 -3.13
CA MET A 32 0.86 -5.51 -3.15
C MET A 32 2.14 -4.74 -3.47
N VAL A 33 2.12 -3.89 -4.51
CA VAL A 33 3.26 -3.03 -4.89
C VAL A 33 3.67 -2.13 -3.73
N GLY A 34 2.73 -1.42 -3.12
CA GLY A 34 3.01 -0.56 -1.97
C GLY A 34 3.58 -1.35 -0.78
N ALA A 35 3.07 -2.56 -0.53
CA ALA A 35 3.55 -3.40 0.56
C ALA A 35 4.99 -3.89 0.33
N VAL A 36 5.39 -4.11 -0.92
CA VAL A 36 6.78 -4.43 -1.28
C VAL A 36 7.68 -3.22 -1.08
N LEU A 37 7.31 -2.06 -1.63
CA LEU A 37 8.13 -0.85 -1.58
C LEU A 37 8.34 -0.33 -0.14
N THR A 38 7.30 -0.40 0.70
CA THR A 38 7.36 0.06 2.10
C THR A 38 8.38 -0.71 2.95
N GLN A 39 8.77 -1.93 2.56
CA GLN A 39 9.73 -2.74 3.33
C GLN A 39 11.11 -2.09 3.46
N ASN A 40 11.52 -1.26 2.50
CA ASN A 40 12.86 -0.67 2.47
C ASN A 40 12.85 0.84 2.19
N THR A 41 11.70 1.50 2.26
CA THR A 41 11.55 2.91 1.85
C THR A 41 10.47 3.62 2.65
N ALA A 42 10.68 4.90 2.94
CA ALA A 42 9.70 5.74 3.64
C ALA A 42 8.42 5.89 2.82
N TRP A 43 7.25 5.94 3.48
CA TRP A 43 5.94 6.03 2.82
C TRP A 43 5.86 7.15 1.77
N SER A 44 6.42 8.33 2.05
CA SER A 44 6.43 9.46 1.11
C SER A 44 7.22 9.22 -0.17
N ASN A 45 8.13 8.25 -0.20
CA ASN A 45 8.83 7.84 -1.42
C ASN A 45 8.11 6.67 -2.10
N VAL A 46 7.39 5.83 -1.36
CA VAL A 46 6.48 4.82 -1.91
C VAL A 46 5.35 5.50 -2.69
N GLU A 47 4.75 6.56 -2.12
CA GLU A 47 3.71 7.35 -2.78
C GLU A 47 4.19 7.89 -4.14
N LYS A 48 5.42 8.45 -4.19
CA LYS A 48 6.00 8.95 -5.45
C LYS A 48 6.19 7.84 -6.48
N ALA A 49 6.72 6.68 -6.08
CA ALA A 49 6.91 5.55 -6.99
C ALA A 49 5.58 5.01 -7.51
N ILE A 50 4.55 4.91 -6.64
CA ILE A 50 3.20 4.52 -7.05
C ILE A 50 2.61 5.55 -8.03
N ASP A 51 2.79 6.84 -7.78
CA ASP A 51 2.34 7.90 -8.69
C ASP A 51 3.04 7.82 -10.06
N SER A 52 4.36 7.56 -10.08
CA SER A 52 5.11 7.31 -11.33
C SER A 52 4.59 6.09 -12.08
N LEU A 53 4.38 4.96 -11.39
CA LEU A 53 3.84 3.73 -11.98
C LEU A 53 2.43 3.95 -12.52
N ARG A 54 1.59 4.71 -11.80
CA ARG A 54 0.24 5.06 -12.25
C ARG A 54 0.28 5.91 -13.52
N ALA A 55 1.14 6.93 -13.54
CA ALA A 55 1.31 7.80 -14.70
C ALA A 55 1.84 7.06 -15.94
N ALA A 56 2.62 6.00 -15.72
CA ALA A 56 3.11 5.11 -16.78
C ALA A 56 2.15 3.96 -17.14
N GLU A 57 0.96 3.90 -16.53
CA GLU A 57 -0.02 2.81 -16.70
C GLU A 57 0.53 1.41 -16.35
N LEU A 58 1.46 1.34 -15.39
CA LEU A 58 2.15 0.12 -14.95
C LEU A 58 1.65 -0.46 -13.63
N LEU A 59 0.51 -0.01 -13.09
CA LEU A 59 -0.10 -0.64 -11.91
C LEU A 59 -0.94 -1.87 -12.28
N ASP A 60 -0.37 -2.75 -13.10
CA ASP A 60 -0.92 -4.04 -13.53
C ASP A 60 0.21 -5.09 -13.61
N PRO A 61 -0.03 -6.36 -13.20
CA PRO A 61 1.00 -7.39 -13.21
C PRO A 61 1.64 -7.64 -14.58
N ASP A 62 0.82 -7.70 -15.63
CA ASP A 62 1.29 -8.04 -16.98
C ASP A 62 2.07 -6.84 -17.56
N ALA A 63 1.59 -5.62 -17.31
CA ALA A 63 2.29 -4.40 -17.72
C ALA A 63 3.68 -4.26 -17.08
N ILE A 64 3.84 -4.63 -15.79
CA ILE A 64 5.15 -4.64 -15.12
C ILE A 64 6.08 -5.71 -15.71
N ASP A 65 5.56 -6.90 -15.99
CA ASP A 65 6.37 -8.01 -16.52
C ASP A 65 6.90 -7.72 -17.93
N GLU A 66 6.12 -7.01 -18.75
CA GLU A 66 6.51 -6.65 -20.11
C GLU A 66 7.50 -5.47 -20.20
N VAL A 67 7.60 -4.65 -19.15
CA VAL A 67 8.51 -3.50 -19.13
C VAL A 67 9.95 -3.94 -18.89
N VAL A 68 10.88 -3.34 -19.65
CA VAL A 68 12.31 -3.51 -19.44
C VAL A 68 12.68 -3.05 -18.03
N THR A 69 13.35 -3.92 -17.26
CA THR A 69 13.70 -3.66 -15.86
C THR A 69 14.44 -2.35 -15.63
N GLY A 70 15.28 -1.93 -16.58
CA GLY A 70 15.98 -0.64 -16.52
C GLY A 70 15.02 0.56 -16.54
N THR A 71 13.99 0.51 -17.39
CA THR A 71 12.95 1.55 -17.45
C THR A 71 12.10 1.53 -16.19
N LEU A 72 11.72 0.35 -15.69
CA LEU A 72 10.96 0.23 -14.44
C LEU A 72 11.72 0.82 -13.25
N ALA A 73 13.04 0.67 -13.20
CA ALA A 73 13.89 1.16 -12.11
C ALA A 73 14.04 2.69 -12.07
N GLU A 74 13.68 3.40 -13.14
CA GLU A 74 13.71 4.87 -13.21
C GLU A 74 12.41 5.54 -12.73
N LEU A 75 11.37 4.74 -12.47
CA LEU A 75 10.04 5.19 -12.02
C LEU A 75 9.94 5.38 -10.50
#